data_AF-A0A3N5EWR2-F1
#
_entry.id   AF-A0A3N5EWR2-F1
#
_cell.length_a   1.000
_cell.length_b   1.000
_cell.length_c   1.000
_cell.angle_alpha   90.00
_cell.angle_beta   90.00
_cell.angle_gamma   90.00
#
_symmetry.space_group_name_H-M   'P 1'
#
loop_
_entity.id
_entity.type
_entity.pdbx_description
1 polymer ?
#
loop_
_entity_poly.entity_id
_entity_poly.type
_entity_poly.pdbx_seq_one_letter_code
_entity_poly.pdbx_strand_id
1 'polypeptide(L)'
;MTTAPATAWHARPVTDREEAAVFLRTDRLYAAYALGDLDAAVRRRAAWGMAYDDGGRARGLAMQHLGLPPQPLFLMGDPDACRAILASVVRPRYAFVQARHDLASAFNDLYRVDLPAGLVRMVVDRRSFRPVASGAERLVPADIGDLNRLYQLGLGGGFPASILEDGVYYGVRVGGRLVA
;
A
#
# COMPACT_ATOMS: atom_id res chain seq x y z
N MET A 1 36.15 10.67 16.39
CA MET A 1 35.06 9.81 15.88
C MET A 1 35.15 9.84 14.36
N THR A 2 35.62 8.77 13.74
CA THR A 2 35.69 8.65 12.29
C THR A 2 34.30 8.30 11.78
N THR A 3 33.64 9.24 11.10
CA THR A 3 32.37 9.00 10.42
C THR A 3 32.61 7.94 9.35
N ALA A 4 31.86 6.84 9.40
CA ALA A 4 31.84 5.87 8.32
C ALA A 4 31.45 6.61 7.01
N PRO A 5 32.03 6.24 5.86
CA PRO A 5 31.63 6.84 4.59
C PRO A 5 30.14 6.64 4.38
N ALA A 6 29.43 7.72 4.01
CA ALA A 6 28.02 7.64 3.67
C ALA A 6 27.85 6.67 2.49
N THR A 7 26.99 5.66 2.64
CA THR A 7 26.64 4.75 1.56
C THR A 7 26.04 5.55 0.41
N ALA A 8 26.59 5.42 -0.80
CA ALA A 8 25.96 6.02 -1.96
C ALA A 8 24.77 5.15 -2.38
N TRP A 9 23.65 5.82 -2.64
CA TRP A 9 22.38 5.17 -3.00
C TRP A 9 22.10 5.38 -4.48
N HIS A 10 21.96 4.30 -5.22
CA HIS A 10 21.47 4.35 -6.60
C HIS A 10 19.98 4.01 -6.65
N ALA A 11 19.13 5.01 -6.81
CA ALA A 11 17.68 4.84 -6.93
C ALA A 11 17.24 4.85 -8.40
N ARG A 12 16.33 3.92 -8.77
CA ARG A 12 15.74 3.88 -10.11
C ARG A 12 14.28 3.42 -10.11
N PRO A 13 13.50 3.78 -11.15
CA PRO A 13 12.23 3.12 -11.41
C PRO A 13 12.40 1.61 -11.56
N VAL A 14 11.38 0.85 -11.17
CA VAL A 14 11.34 -0.61 -11.33
C VAL A 14 10.14 -1.03 -12.15
N THR A 15 10.40 -1.64 -13.30
CA THR A 15 9.36 -2.20 -14.17
C THR A 15 9.22 -3.70 -13.99
N ASP A 16 10.32 -4.42 -13.73
CA ASP A 16 10.32 -5.86 -13.49
C ASP A 16 9.51 -6.20 -12.23
N ARG A 17 8.49 -7.03 -12.42
CA ARG A 17 7.59 -7.50 -11.37
C ARG A 17 8.31 -8.43 -10.39
N GLU A 18 9.13 -9.36 -10.87
CA GLU A 18 9.79 -10.34 -10.00
C GLU A 18 10.89 -9.68 -9.17
N GLU A 19 11.59 -8.68 -9.71
CA GLU A 19 12.54 -7.88 -8.94
C GLU A 19 11.89 -7.24 -7.69
N ALA A 20 10.78 -6.54 -7.88
CA ALA A 20 10.02 -5.97 -6.75
C ALA A 20 9.47 -7.08 -5.83
N ALA A 21 8.97 -8.18 -6.39
CA ALA A 21 8.41 -9.28 -5.63
C ALA A 21 9.44 -9.95 -4.71
N VAL A 22 10.67 -10.16 -5.18
CA VAL A 22 11.77 -10.73 -4.39
C VAL A 22 12.03 -9.86 -3.16
N PHE A 23 12.11 -8.53 -3.34
CA PHE A 23 12.33 -7.61 -2.22
C PHE A 23 11.16 -7.59 -1.24
N LEU A 24 9.92 -7.46 -1.73
CA LEU A 24 8.71 -7.45 -0.89
C LEU A 24 8.53 -8.75 -0.09
N ARG A 25 8.95 -9.90 -0.65
CA ARG A 25 8.86 -11.20 0.04
C ARG A 25 9.81 -11.32 1.23
N THR A 26 10.81 -10.44 1.38
CA THR A 26 11.70 -10.43 2.56
C THR A 26 10.96 -10.12 3.87
N ASP A 27 9.85 -9.38 3.78
CA ASP A 27 8.86 -9.23 4.86
C ASP A 27 7.45 -9.24 4.25
N ARG A 28 7.00 -10.43 3.89
CA ARG A 28 5.70 -10.63 3.25
C ARG A 28 4.52 -10.11 4.08
N LEU A 29 4.62 -10.14 5.41
CA LEU A 29 3.52 -9.72 6.28
C LEU A 29 3.37 -8.21 6.26
N TYR A 30 4.48 -7.48 6.32
CA TYR A 30 4.47 -6.04 6.17
C TYR A 30 4.08 -5.62 4.74
N ALA A 31 4.60 -6.32 3.74
CA ALA A 31 4.42 -6.03 2.32
C ALA A 31 3.10 -6.53 1.71
N ALA A 32 2.18 -7.11 2.50
CA ALA A 32 0.99 -7.78 1.98
C ALA A 32 0.15 -6.90 1.03
N TYR A 33 0.05 -5.60 1.32
CA TYR A 33 -0.63 -4.63 0.47
C TYR A 33 0.09 -4.44 -0.88
N ALA A 34 1.36 -4.05 -0.86
CA ALA A 34 2.16 -3.83 -2.07
C ALA A 34 2.33 -5.11 -2.91
N LEU A 35 2.33 -6.30 -2.29
CA LEU A 35 2.34 -7.58 -3.02
C LEU A 35 1.10 -7.77 -3.89
N GLY A 36 -0.07 -7.31 -3.42
CA GLY A 36 -1.31 -7.35 -4.22
C GLY A 36 -1.28 -6.40 -5.42
N ASP A 37 -0.52 -5.30 -5.31
CA ASP A 37 -0.37 -4.33 -6.40
C ASP A 37 0.65 -4.74 -7.47
N LEU A 38 1.29 -5.91 -7.34
CA LEU A 38 2.17 -6.47 -8.37
C LEU A 38 1.41 -7.03 -9.58
N ASP A 39 0.12 -7.31 -9.45
CA ASP A 39 -0.69 -7.85 -10.55
C ASP A 39 -0.89 -6.84 -11.69
N ALA A 40 -0.83 -7.31 -12.94
CA ALA A 40 -0.63 -6.46 -14.11
C ALA A 40 -1.66 -5.33 -14.28
N ALA A 41 -2.91 -5.54 -13.88
CA ALA A 41 -3.96 -4.53 -13.97
C ALA A 41 -3.76 -3.38 -12.96
N VAL A 42 -3.34 -3.72 -11.74
CA VAL A 42 -3.17 -2.79 -10.62
C VAL A 42 -1.78 -2.14 -10.64
N ARG A 43 -0.76 -2.90 -11.06
CA ARG A 43 0.63 -2.44 -11.18
C ARG A 43 0.77 -1.23 -12.11
N ARG A 44 -0.03 -1.15 -13.18
CA ARG A 44 -0.06 0.00 -14.10
C ARG A 44 -0.61 1.27 -13.45
N ARG A 45 -1.30 1.14 -12.32
CA ARG A 45 -1.83 2.26 -11.52
C ARG A 45 -0.91 2.59 -10.35
N ALA A 46 0.35 2.18 -10.38
CA ALA A 46 1.33 2.50 -9.36
C ALA A 46 2.70 2.88 -9.96
N ALA A 47 3.35 3.86 -9.35
CA ALA A 47 4.76 4.14 -9.58
C ALA A 47 5.61 3.31 -8.61
N TRP A 48 6.69 2.73 -9.12
CA TRP A 48 7.57 1.84 -8.36
C TRP A 48 9.01 2.32 -8.45
N GLY A 49 9.70 2.37 -7.32
CA GLY A 49 11.11 2.69 -7.25
C GLY A 49 11.85 1.78 -6.28
N MET A 50 13.11 1.48 -6.58
CA MET A 50 14.00 0.75 -5.68
C MET A 50 15.35 1.46 -5.61
N ALA A 51 16.01 1.32 -4.46
CA ALA A 51 17.34 1.84 -4.21
C ALA A 51 18.29 0.70 -3.85
N TYR A 52 19.50 0.84 -4.36
CA TYR A 52 20.58 -0.13 -4.26
C TYR A 52 21.79 0.52 -3.60
N ASP A 53 22.51 -0.24 -2.77
CA ASP A 53 23.82 0.19 -2.27
C ASP A 53 24.91 0.01 -3.33
N ASP A 54 26.13 0.47 -3.05
CA ASP A 54 27.30 0.36 -3.94
C ASP A 54 27.65 -1.09 -4.33
N GLY A 55 27.21 -2.07 -3.52
CA GLY A 55 27.34 -3.49 -3.82
C GLY A 55 26.26 -4.03 -4.76
N GLY A 56 25.37 -3.17 -5.27
CA GLY A 56 24.24 -3.55 -6.12
C GLY A 56 23.11 -4.26 -5.38
N ARG A 57 23.11 -4.26 -4.05
CA ARG A 57 22.08 -4.94 -3.27
C ARG A 57 20.88 -4.01 -3.11
N ALA A 58 19.67 -4.53 -3.38
CA ALA A 58 18.44 -3.80 -3.09
C ALA A 58 18.30 -3.57 -1.58
N ARG A 59 18.04 -2.32 -1.19
CA ARG A 59 17.94 -1.91 0.22
C ARG A 59 16.68 -1.11 0.53
N GLY A 60 16.01 -0.55 -0.47
CA GLY A 60 14.75 0.17 -0.29
C GLY A 60 13.80 -0.02 -1.46
N LEU A 61 12.51 0.09 -1.18
CA LEU A 61 11.43 0.11 -2.15
C LEU A 61 10.40 1.18 -1.77
N ALA A 62 9.90 1.88 -2.78
CA ALA A 62 8.71 2.72 -2.66
C ALA A 62 7.69 2.35 -3.74
N MET A 63 6.42 2.35 -3.36
CA MET A 63 5.28 2.19 -4.26
C MET A 63 4.28 3.30 -3.97
N GLN A 64 3.86 4.04 -5.00
CA GLN A 64 2.80 5.03 -4.88
C GLN A 64 1.68 4.70 -5.85
N HIS A 65 0.44 4.59 -5.37
CA HIS A 65 -0.71 4.52 -6.26
C HIS A 65 -0.89 5.83 -7.04
N LEU A 66 -1.44 5.69 -8.24
CA LEU A 66 -1.69 6.78 -9.18
C LEU A 66 -3.20 6.96 -9.33
N GLY A 67 -3.64 8.20 -9.43
CA GLY A 67 -5.06 8.55 -9.50
C GLY A 67 -5.37 9.84 -8.74
N LEU A 68 -6.63 10.00 -8.32
CA LEU A 68 -7.08 11.19 -7.59
C LEU A 68 -6.50 11.22 -6.17
N PRO A 69 -5.73 12.24 -5.78
CA PRO A 69 -5.09 12.30 -4.47
C PRO A 69 -6.11 12.43 -3.33
N PRO A 70 -5.71 12.09 -2.10
CA PRO A 70 -4.44 11.46 -1.71
C PRO A 70 -4.34 9.98 -2.09
N GLN A 71 -3.22 9.61 -2.71
CA GLN A 71 -2.91 8.23 -3.04
C GLN A 71 -2.02 7.59 -1.96
N PRO A 72 -2.21 6.29 -1.65
CA PRO A 72 -1.30 5.56 -0.77
C PRO A 72 0.15 5.58 -1.27
N LEU A 73 1.08 5.81 -0.35
CA LEU A 73 2.52 5.64 -0.51
C LEU A 73 2.99 4.57 0.47
N PHE A 74 3.56 3.49 -0.05
CA PHE A 74 4.16 2.41 0.73
C PHE A 74 5.68 2.49 0.66
N LEU A 75 6.34 2.32 1.80
CA LEU A 75 7.80 2.29 1.93
C LEU A 75 8.25 1.02 2.65
N MET A 76 9.36 0.43 2.20
CA MET A 76 9.95 -0.74 2.83
C MET A 76 11.48 -0.72 2.66
N GLY A 77 12.20 -1.05 3.73
CA GLY A 77 13.65 -1.24 3.71
C GLY A 77 14.42 -0.25 4.58
N ASP A 78 15.59 0.15 4.11
CA ASP A 78 16.50 1.09 4.74
C ASP A 78 15.99 2.54 4.59
N PRO A 79 15.93 3.35 5.66
CA PRO A 79 15.41 4.72 5.59
C PRO A 79 16.14 5.62 4.59
N ASP A 80 17.47 5.51 4.48
CA ASP A 80 18.24 6.37 3.57
C ASP A 80 18.04 5.93 2.11
N ALA A 81 17.91 4.62 1.88
CA ALA A 81 17.53 4.08 0.57
C ALA A 81 16.12 4.56 0.16
N CYS A 82 15.15 4.51 1.07
CA CYS A 82 13.80 5.05 0.84
C CYS A 82 13.83 6.56 0.56
N ARG A 83 14.63 7.33 1.31
CA ARG A 83 14.83 8.76 1.08
C ARG A 83 15.37 9.03 -0.33
N ALA A 84 16.36 8.26 -0.78
CA ALA A 84 16.92 8.38 -2.12
C ALA A 84 15.86 8.15 -3.21
N ILE A 85 14.97 7.16 -3.03
CA ILE A 85 13.85 6.90 -3.95
C ILE A 85 12.87 8.08 -3.96
N LEU A 86 12.52 8.61 -2.79
CA LEU A 86 11.58 9.73 -2.66
C LEU A 86 12.15 11.06 -3.18
N ALA A 87 13.47 11.22 -3.17
CA ALA A 87 14.12 12.42 -3.69
C ALA A 87 14.20 12.46 -5.22
N SER A 88 14.29 11.31 -5.90
CA SER A 88 14.62 11.26 -7.33
C SER A 88 13.66 10.46 -8.21
N VAL A 89 12.95 9.46 -7.66
CA VAL A 89 12.16 8.50 -8.45
C VAL A 89 10.66 8.65 -8.19
N VAL A 90 10.20 8.32 -6.99
CA VAL A 90 8.77 8.33 -6.62
C VAL A 90 8.52 9.58 -5.80
N ARG A 91 8.11 10.67 -6.49
CA ARG A 91 8.02 12.03 -5.92
C ARG A 91 6.57 12.50 -5.82
N PRO A 92 5.74 11.94 -4.92
CA PRO A 92 4.37 12.39 -4.75
C PRO A 92 4.33 13.87 -4.38
N ARG A 93 3.38 14.62 -4.93
CA ARG A 93 3.07 15.98 -4.44
C ARG A 93 2.28 15.93 -3.12
N TYR A 94 1.44 14.92 -2.96
CA TYR A 94 0.61 14.67 -1.78
C TYR A 94 0.25 13.17 -1.75
N ALA A 95 0.39 12.52 -0.60
CA ALA A 95 0.15 11.09 -0.44
C ALA A 95 -0.21 10.73 1.01
N PHE A 96 -0.91 9.61 1.19
CA PHE A 96 -1.04 8.98 2.49
C PHE A 96 0.07 7.94 2.68
N VAL A 97 1.01 8.22 3.57
CA VAL A 97 2.14 7.32 3.83
C VAL A 97 1.73 6.17 4.75
N GLN A 98 1.94 4.95 4.28
CA GLN A 98 1.89 3.73 5.06
C GLN A 98 3.33 3.23 5.24
N ALA A 99 3.91 3.54 6.40
CA ALA A 99 5.27 3.16 6.74
C ALA A 99 5.37 2.71 8.20
N ARG A 100 6.36 1.88 8.50
CA ARG A 100 6.81 1.66 9.88
C ARG A 100 7.40 2.96 10.45
N HIS A 101 7.37 3.11 11.76
CA HIS A 101 7.85 4.32 12.43
C HIS A 101 9.35 4.59 12.19
N ASP A 102 10.16 3.55 12.03
CA ASP A 102 11.60 3.64 11.73
C ASP A 102 11.89 4.26 10.34
N LEU A 103 10.92 4.27 9.44
CA LEU A 103 11.05 4.89 8.12
C LEU A 103 10.68 6.38 8.10
N ALA A 104 10.28 6.98 9.23
CA ALA A 104 9.88 8.38 9.27
C ALA A 104 11.00 9.35 8.80
N SER A 105 12.26 9.03 9.12
CA SER A 105 13.41 9.81 8.65
C SER A 105 13.57 9.82 7.12
N ALA A 106 12.98 8.85 6.41
CA ALA A 106 13.04 8.81 4.96
C ALA A 106 12.27 9.97 4.28
N PHE A 107 11.27 10.54 4.97
CA PHE A 107 10.35 11.51 4.38
C PHE A 107 10.13 12.79 5.21
N ASN A 108 10.48 12.83 6.50
CA ASN A 108 10.30 14.01 7.34
C ASN A 108 11.07 15.25 6.83
N ASP A 109 12.23 15.05 6.18
CA ASP A 109 13.01 16.15 5.61
C ASP A 109 12.56 16.56 4.21
N LEU A 110 11.76 15.72 3.55
CA LEU A 110 11.31 15.93 2.16
C LEU A 110 9.87 16.46 2.09
N TYR A 111 9.07 16.19 3.13
CA TYR A 111 7.63 16.44 3.15
C TYR A 111 7.18 17.02 4.48
N ARG A 112 6.13 17.83 4.42
CA ARG A 112 5.35 18.15 5.63
C ARG A 112 4.45 16.96 5.95
N VAL A 113 4.60 16.42 7.14
CA VAL A 113 3.85 15.25 7.62
C VAL A 113 2.83 15.71 8.65
N ASP A 114 1.56 15.41 8.41
CA ASP A 114 0.49 15.63 9.39
C ASP A 114 0.61 14.61 10.53
N LEU A 115 -0.10 14.84 11.65
CA LEU A 115 -0.05 13.96 12.82
C LEU A 115 -0.28 12.48 12.45
N PRO A 116 0.67 11.58 12.75
CA PRO A 116 0.55 10.19 12.36
C PRO A 116 -0.52 9.49 13.20
N ALA A 117 -1.32 8.64 12.55
CA ALA A 117 -2.18 7.69 13.23
C ALA A 117 -1.39 6.39 13.48
N GLY A 118 -1.24 6.01 14.75
CA GLY A 118 -0.63 4.73 15.11
C GLY A 118 -1.55 3.57 14.73
N LEU A 119 -1.07 2.64 13.91
CA LEU A 119 -1.81 1.44 13.48
C LEU A 119 -1.05 0.18 13.87
N VAL A 120 -1.78 -0.83 14.34
CA VAL A 120 -1.24 -2.17 14.60
C VAL A 120 -1.59 -3.08 13.42
N ARG A 121 -0.57 -3.64 12.77
CA ARG A 121 -0.79 -4.64 11.71
C ARG A 121 -1.05 -6.01 12.34
N MET A 122 -2.26 -6.51 12.15
CA MET A 122 -2.67 -7.83 12.59
C MET A 122 -2.61 -8.81 11.41
N VAL A 123 -2.21 -10.04 11.68
CA VAL A 123 -2.13 -11.11 10.68
C VAL A 123 -2.90 -12.32 11.22
N VAL A 124 -3.69 -12.93 10.33
CA VAL A 124 -4.36 -14.21 10.57
C VAL A 124 -3.77 -15.24 9.62
N ASP A 125 -3.56 -16.46 10.08
CA ASP A 125 -3.15 -17.58 9.24
C ASP A 125 -4.22 -18.68 9.24
N ARG A 126 -3.99 -19.73 8.44
CA ARG A 126 -4.94 -20.85 8.34
C ARG A 126 -5.14 -21.60 9.66
N ARG A 127 -4.17 -21.57 10.57
CA ARG A 127 -4.23 -22.25 11.88
C ARG A 127 -5.00 -21.43 12.89
N SER A 128 -4.91 -20.10 12.84
CA SER A 128 -5.60 -19.19 13.76
C SER A 128 -6.99 -18.76 13.26
N PHE A 129 -7.26 -18.88 11.96
CA PHE A 129 -8.56 -18.55 11.38
C PHE A 129 -9.65 -19.52 11.85
N ARG A 130 -10.74 -18.96 12.35
CA ARG A 130 -11.95 -19.71 12.73
C ARG A 130 -13.12 -19.17 11.93
N PRO A 131 -13.68 -19.95 10.97
CA PRO A 131 -14.84 -19.49 10.21
C PRO A 131 -16.04 -19.34 11.16
N VAL A 132 -16.80 -18.28 10.96
CA VAL A 132 -18.08 -18.06 11.64
C VAL A 132 -19.17 -18.24 10.60
N ALA A 133 -20.14 -19.10 10.90
CA ALA A 133 -21.35 -19.18 10.08
C ALA A 133 -22.08 -17.84 10.17
N SER A 134 -22.23 -17.17 9.04
CA SER A 134 -22.94 -15.91 8.93
C SER A 134 -23.95 -15.98 7.79
N GLY A 135 -24.93 -15.08 7.81
CA GLY A 135 -25.78 -14.80 6.66
C GLY A 135 -25.09 -13.88 5.64
N ALA A 136 -23.76 -13.92 5.55
CA ALA A 136 -23.04 -13.08 4.61
C ALA A 136 -23.22 -13.61 3.19
N GLU A 137 -23.62 -12.74 2.29
CA GLU A 137 -23.81 -13.03 0.88
C GLU A 137 -22.75 -12.33 0.04
N ARG A 138 -22.44 -12.91 -1.12
CA ARG A 138 -21.50 -12.32 -2.06
C ARG A 138 -22.13 -11.07 -2.68
N LEU A 139 -21.47 -9.93 -2.55
CA LEU A 139 -21.87 -8.72 -3.25
C LEU A 139 -21.40 -8.77 -4.69
N VAL A 140 -22.26 -8.31 -5.60
CA VAL A 140 -22.02 -8.23 -7.04
C VAL A 140 -22.12 -6.78 -7.51
N PRO A 141 -21.69 -6.43 -8.74
CA PRO A 141 -21.73 -5.04 -9.22
C PRO A 141 -23.09 -4.33 -9.07
N ALA A 142 -24.20 -5.07 -9.13
CA ALA A 142 -25.55 -4.54 -8.91
C ALA A 142 -25.78 -4.00 -7.48
N ASP A 143 -25.03 -4.47 -6.48
CA ASP A 143 -25.15 -4.05 -5.07
C ASP A 143 -24.42 -2.72 -4.77
N ILE A 144 -23.74 -2.11 -5.73
CA ILE A 144 -22.90 -0.93 -5.50
C ILE A 144 -23.67 0.24 -4.88
N GLY A 145 -24.95 0.40 -5.22
CA GLY A 145 -25.81 1.43 -4.63
C GLY A 145 -26.03 1.23 -3.14
N ASP A 146 -26.21 -0.02 -2.71
CA ASP A 146 -26.36 -0.37 -1.30
C ASP A 146 -25.04 -0.25 -0.54
N LEU A 147 -23.93 -0.65 -1.16
CA LEU A 147 -22.60 -0.46 -0.58
C LEU A 147 -22.29 1.02 -0.37
N ASN A 148 -22.51 1.87 -1.37
CA ASN A 148 -22.30 3.31 -1.26
C ASN A 148 -23.23 3.95 -0.22
N ARG A 149 -24.44 3.42 -0.02
CA ARG A 149 -25.34 3.85 1.05
C ARG A 149 -24.84 3.42 2.44
N LEU A 150 -24.31 2.19 2.58
CA LEU A 150 -23.69 1.73 3.83
C LEU A 150 -22.49 2.60 4.18
N TYR A 151 -21.65 2.87 3.18
CA TYR A 151 -20.42 3.62 3.33
C TYR A 151 -20.62 5.12 3.41
N GLN A 152 -21.84 5.69 3.38
CA GLN A 152 -22.16 7.14 3.42
C GLN A 152 -20.99 8.01 3.94
N LEU A 153 -20.01 8.32 3.10
CA LEU A 153 -18.77 8.99 3.50
C LEU A 153 -18.30 9.85 2.34
N GLY A 154 -18.36 11.17 2.56
CA GLY A 154 -17.22 11.94 3.09
C GLY A 154 -15.95 12.04 2.23
N LEU A 155 -15.80 11.16 1.26
CA LEU A 155 -14.85 11.25 0.16
C LEU A 155 -15.64 11.81 -1.04
N GLY A 156 -15.03 12.61 -1.91
CA GLY A 156 -15.73 13.37 -2.96
C GLY A 156 -16.47 12.56 -4.04
N GLY A 157 -16.77 11.27 -3.83
CA GLY A 157 -17.57 10.38 -4.66
C GLY A 157 -17.72 8.99 -4.04
N GLY A 158 -18.80 8.27 -4.40
CA GLY A 158 -18.98 6.86 -4.06
C GLY A 158 -18.07 5.93 -4.87
N PHE A 159 -18.00 4.65 -4.48
CA PHE A 159 -17.23 3.65 -5.20
C PHE A 159 -17.87 3.28 -6.55
N PRO A 160 -17.06 2.99 -7.59
CA PRO A 160 -17.57 2.46 -8.85
C PRO A 160 -17.92 0.97 -8.73
N ALA A 161 -18.85 0.48 -9.55
CA ALA A 161 -19.28 -0.93 -9.52
C ALA A 161 -18.14 -1.93 -9.76
N SER A 162 -17.09 -1.51 -10.47
CA SER A 162 -15.92 -2.34 -10.77
C SER A 162 -15.20 -2.84 -9.51
N ILE A 163 -15.33 -2.16 -8.35
CA ILE A 163 -14.70 -2.69 -7.12
C ILE A 163 -15.30 -4.04 -6.71
N LEU A 164 -16.60 -4.26 -6.97
CA LEU A 164 -17.29 -5.51 -6.66
C LEU A 164 -17.03 -6.60 -7.72
N GLU A 165 -16.68 -6.18 -8.93
CA GLU A 165 -16.27 -7.08 -10.01
C GLU A 165 -14.84 -7.58 -9.82
N ASP A 166 -13.91 -6.65 -9.58
CA ASP A 166 -12.47 -6.92 -9.47
C ASP A 166 -12.10 -7.55 -8.11
N GLY A 167 -12.94 -7.34 -7.08
CA GLY A 167 -12.68 -7.74 -5.70
C GLY A 167 -13.60 -8.83 -5.16
N VAL A 168 -13.34 -9.22 -3.91
CA VAL A 168 -14.12 -10.22 -3.18
C VAL A 168 -14.76 -9.53 -1.96
N TYR A 169 -16.01 -9.12 -2.14
CA TYR A 169 -16.80 -8.42 -1.13
C TYR A 169 -17.99 -9.26 -0.70
N TYR A 170 -18.22 -9.31 0.59
CA TYR A 170 -19.39 -9.95 1.19
C TYR A 170 -20.10 -8.94 2.08
N GLY A 171 -21.41 -9.08 2.22
CA GLY A 171 -22.21 -8.21 3.06
C GLY A 171 -23.31 -8.98 3.80
N VAL A 172 -23.84 -8.37 4.85
CA VAL A 172 -24.96 -8.90 5.64
C VAL A 172 -26.16 -7.99 5.47
N ARG A 173 -27.32 -8.58 5.19
CA ARG A 173 -28.59 -7.86 5.07
C ARG A 173 -29.53 -8.12 6.23
N VAL A 174 -30.21 -7.07 6.69
CA VAL A 174 -31.28 -7.15 7.68
C VAL A 174 -32.50 -6.40 7.11
N GLY A 175 -33.64 -7.09 6.98
CA GLY A 175 -34.84 -6.50 6.36
C GLY A 175 -34.62 -6.04 4.91
N GLY A 176 -33.77 -6.74 4.15
CA GLY A 176 -33.42 -6.41 2.76
C GLY A 176 -32.36 -5.31 2.60
N ARG A 177 -31.99 -4.61 3.68
CA ARG A 177 -30.98 -3.54 3.66
C ARG A 177 -29.60 -4.08 4.01
N LEU A 178 -28.58 -3.69 3.25
CA LEU A 178 -27.18 -3.93 3.59
C LEU A 178 -26.77 -3.15 4.85
N VAL A 179 -26.26 -3.85 5.86
CA VAL A 179 -25.89 -3.27 7.17
C VAL A 179 -24.44 -3.50 7.59
N ALA A 180 -23.75 -4.45 6.96
CA ALA A 180 -22.33 -4.75 7.17
C ALA A 180 -21.72 -5.35 5.90
#